data_AF-A0A369R7M9-F1
#
_entry.id   AF-A0A369R7M9-F1
#
_cell.length_a   1.000
_cell.length_b   1.000
_cell.length_c   1.000
_cell.angle_alpha   90.00
_cell.angle_beta   90.00
_cell.angle_gamma   90.00
#
_symmetry.space_group_name_H-M   'P 1'
#
loop_
_entity.id
_entity.type
_entity.pdbx_description
1 polymer ?
#
loop_
_entity_poly.entity_id
_entity_poly.type
_entity_poly.pdbx_seq_one_letter_code
_entity_poly.pdbx_strand_id
1 'polypeptide(L)' 'MIDSMVLYYHKDKSGCFLTHDGRKKYLKIFETRMWQESKDGYTGRTLNVRRHIEKQVGLIKDVMTGKIEVYEPYKIPE' A
#
# COMPACT_ATOMS: atom_id res chain seq x y z
N MET A 1 -8.42 -14.10 14.98
CA MET A 1 -8.29 -15.50 14.51
C MET A 1 -8.15 -15.49 13.00
N ILE A 2 -7.03 -15.95 12.47
CA ILE A 2 -6.90 -16.26 11.04
C ILE A 2 -7.45 -17.67 10.89
N ASP A 3 -8.65 -17.79 10.30
CA ASP A 3 -9.26 -19.08 9.99
C ASP A 3 -8.29 -19.93 9.17
N SER A 4 -8.23 -21.22 9.50
CA SER A 4 -7.38 -22.24 8.85
C SER A 4 -7.63 -22.42 7.35
N MET A 5 -8.62 -21.73 6.76
CA MET A 5 -8.92 -21.74 5.32
C MET A 5 -8.12 -20.76 4.45
N VAL A 6 -7.32 -19.85 5.05
CA VAL A 6 -6.63 -18.79 4.28
C VAL A 6 -5.23 -19.21 3.83
N LEU A 7 -4.64 -20.21 4.49
CA LEU A 7 -3.25 -20.61 4.30
C LEU A 7 -3.13 -22.12 4.06
N TYR A 8 -2.19 -22.52 3.19
CA TYR A 8 -1.87 -23.92 2.94
C TYR A 8 -0.35 -24.15 2.88
N TYR A 9 0.05 -25.38 3.20
CA TYR A 9 1.43 -25.85 3.09
C TYR A 9 1.53 -26.79 1.88
N HIS A 10 2.54 -26.59 1.04
CA HIS A 10 2.79 -27.43 -0.13
C HIS A 10 3.87 -28.45 0.21
N LYS A 11 3.65 -29.74 -0.07
CA LYS A 11 4.60 -30.81 0.31
C LYS A 11 6.00 -30.61 -0.31
N ASP A 12 6.04 -30.10 -1.54
CA ASP A 12 7.30 -29.91 -2.29
C ASP A 12 7.87 -28.49 -2.22
N LYS A 13 7.33 -27.60 -1.38
CA LYS A 13 7.83 -26.23 -1.27
C LYS A 13 7.90 -25.80 0.19
N SER A 14 9.06 -25.28 0.60
CA SER A 14 9.20 -24.65 1.91
C SER A 14 8.38 -23.36 1.96
N GLY A 15 7.47 -23.26 2.93
CA GLY A 15 6.72 -22.04 3.22
C GLY A 15 5.22 -22.25 3.40
N CYS A 16 4.56 -21.15 3.76
CA CYS A 16 3.12 -21.07 3.93
C CYS A 16 2.54 -20.15 2.84
N PHE A 17 1.51 -20.61 2.14
CA PHE A 17 0.98 -19.93 0.96
C PHE A 17 -0.48 -19.56 1.14
N LEU A 18 -0.91 -18.43 0.57
CA LEU A 18 -2.33 -18.08 0.54
C LEU A 18 -3.10 -19.03 -0.37
N THR A 19 -4.19 -19.60 0.13
CA THR A 19 -5.14 -20.37 -0.67
C THR A 19 -5.72 -19.49 -1.79
N HIS A 20 -6.34 -20.11 -2.80
CA HIS A 20 -6.99 -19.34 -3.87
C HIS A 20 -8.01 -18.34 -3.32
N ASP A 21 -8.84 -18.77 -2.36
CA ASP A 21 -9.82 -17.91 -1.71
C ASP A 21 -9.16 -16.89 -0.77
N GLY A 22 -8.07 -17.27 -0.10
CA GLY A 22 -7.22 -16.36 0.67
C GLY A 22 -6.68 -15.21 -0.19
N ARG A 23 -6.19 -15.51 -1.40
CA ARG A 23 -5.74 -14.50 -2.37
C ARG A 23 -6.88 -13.59 -2.82
N LYS A 24 -8.05 -14.15 -3.16
CA LYS A 24 -9.23 -13.34 -3.55
C LYS A 24 -9.65 -12.39 -2.43
N LYS A 25 -9.72 -12.88 -1.19
CA LYS A 25 -10.08 -12.08 -0.02
C LYS A 25 -9.05 -10.96 0.21
N TYR A 26 -7.76 -11.28 0.13
CA TYR A 26 -6.69 -10.30 0.23
C TYR A 26 -6.81 -9.22 -0.85
N LEU A 27 -6.96 -9.61 -2.12
CA LEU A 27 -7.08 -8.67 -3.25
C LEU A 27 -8.25 -7.71 -3.06
N LYS A 28 -9.43 -8.22 -2.65
CA LYS A 28 -10.60 -7.38 -2.38
C LYS A 28 -10.33 -6.35 -1.27
N ILE A 29 -9.68 -6.75 -0.18
CA ILE A 29 -9.32 -5.85 0.92
C ILE A 29 -8.29 -4.81 0.44
N PHE A 30 -7.27 -5.26 -0.28
CA PHE A 30 -6.24 -4.41 -0.84
C PHE A 30 -6.84 -3.34 -1.77
N GLU A 31 -7.66 -3.74 -2.75
CA GLU A 31 -8.32 -2.83 -3.68
C GLU A 31 -9.19 -1.81 -2.93
N THR A 32 -9.97 -2.25 -1.95
CA THR A 32 -10.81 -1.36 -1.13
C THR A 32 -9.96 -0.33 -0.38
N ARG A 33 -8.83 -0.75 0.21
CA ARG A 33 -7.90 0.16 0.89
C ARG A 33 -7.22 1.15 -0.07
N MET A 34 -6.94 0.75 -1.31
CA MET A 34 -6.35 1.66 -2.30
C MET A 34 -7.25 2.87 -2.62
N TRP A 35 -8.57 2.70 -2.48
CA TRP A 35 -9.58 3.75 -2.65
C TRP A 35 -9.95 4.47 -1.36
N GLN A 36 -9.47 4.02 -0.21
CA GLN A 36 -9.72 4.68 1.07
C GLN A 36 -9.10 6.07 1.06
N GLU A 37 -9.91 7.06 1.45
CA GLU A 37 -9.52 8.47 1.49
C GLU A 37 -8.92 8.84 2.85
N SER A 38 -7.92 9.72 2.82
CA SER A 38 -7.33 10.34 3.99
C SER A 38 -6.89 11.77 3.67
N LYS A 39 -6.74 12.59 4.72
CA LYS A 39 -6.29 13.97 4.56
C LYS A 39 -4.76 13.99 4.37
N ASP A 40 -4.31 14.63 3.30
CA ASP A 40 -2.90 14.83 3.02
C ASP A 40 -2.32 15.94 3.90
N GLY A 41 -1.32 15.60 4.71
CA GLY A 41 -0.71 16.55 5.65
C GLY A 41 0.04 17.71 5.00
N TYR A 42 0.43 17.59 3.73
CA TYR A 42 1.20 18.62 3.02
C TYR A 42 0.32 19.61 2.25
N THR A 43 -0.72 19.12 1.55
CA THR A 43 -1.62 19.98 0.76
C THR A 43 -2.94 20.29 1.47
N GLY A 44 -3.26 19.57 2.55
CA GLY A 44 -4.56 19.63 3.25
C GLY A 44 -5.72 19.00 2.47
N ARG A 45 -5.49 18.48 1.26
CA ARG A 45 -6.52 17.89 0.40
C ARG A 45 -6.81 16.44 0.80
N THR A 46 -8.03 16.00 0.56
CA THR A 46 -8.39 14.59 0.67
C THR A 46 -7.86 13.84 -0.55
N LEU A 47 -7.06 12.81 -0.32
CA LEU A 47 -6.51 11.93 -1.35
C LEU A 47 -6.76 10.47 -0.94
N ASN A 48 -6.97 9.59 -1.93
CA ASN A 48 -6.94 8.16 -1.65
C ASN A 48 -5.50 7.63 -1.59
N VAL A 49 -5.32 6.44 -1.01
CA VAL A 49 -4.00 5.80 -0.85
C VAL A 49 -3.23 5.73 -2.18
N ARG A 50 -3.91 5.43 -3.29
CA ARG A 50 -3.28 5.44 -4.62
C ARG A 50 -2.67 6.80 -4.96
N ARG A 51 -3.41 7.89 -4.77
CA ARG A 51 -2.93 9.26 -5.01
C ARG A 51 -1.79 9.66 -4.08
N HIS A 52 -1.79 9.19 -2.84
CA HIS A 52 -0.64 9.39 -1.95
C HIS A 52 0.62 8.73 -2.51
N ILE A 53 0.54 7.49 -3.01
CA ILE A 53 1.68 6.79 -3.62
C ILE A 53 2.17 7.55 -4.87
N GLU A 54 1.27 7.92 -5.78
CA GLU A 54 1.62 8.70 -6.98
C GLU A 54 2.33 10.02 -6.62
N LYS A 55 1.87 10.69 -5.57
CA LYS A 55 2.51 11.90 -5.06
C LYS A 55 3.92 11.64 -4.53
N GLN A 56 4.16 10.56 -3.79
CA GLN A 56 5.52 10.23 -3.31
C GLN A 56 6.48 9.99 -4.47
N VAL A 57 6.02 9.28 -5.52
CA VAL A 57 6.82 9.11 -6.75
C VAL A 57 7.12 10.46 -7.42
N GLY A 58 6.14 11.37 -7.45
CA GLY A 58 6.34 12.74 -7.95
C GLY A 58 7.41 13.51 -7.17
N LEU A 59 7.36 13.47 -5.84
CA LEU A 59 8.35 14.12 -4.97
C LEU A 59 9.76 13.56 -5.18
N ILE A 60 9.90 12.24 -5.32
CA ILE A 60 11.20 11.60 -5.62
C ILE A 60 11.73 12.11 -6.95
N LYS A 61 10.88 12.21 -7.99
CA LYS A 61 11.27 12.76 -9.28
C LYS A 61 11.70 14.22 -9.20
N ASP A 62 11.01 15.04 -8.40
CA ASP A 62 11.36 16.43 -8.20
C ASP A 62 12.73 16.59 -7.50
N VAL A 63 13.06 15.68 -6.57
CA VAL A 63 14.42 15.62 -5.98
C VAL A 63 15.47 15.22 -7.01
N MET A 64 15.20 14.18 -7.80
CA MET A 64 16.13 13.74 -8.85
C MET A 64 16.38 14.80 -9.92
N THR A 65 15.42 15.71 -10.13
CA THR A 65 15.55 16.82 -11.10
C THR A 65 16.04 18.12 -10.47
N GLY A 66 16.40 18.10 -9.18
CA GLY A 66 16.94 19.26 -8.46
C GLY A 66 15.92 20.36 -8.17
N LYS A 67 14.61 20.09 -8.32
CA LYS A 67 13.55 21.05 -7.95
C LYS A 67 13.32 21.11 -6.45
N ILE A 68 13.59 20.01 -5.75
CA ILE A 68 13.53 19.89 -4.29
C ILE A 68 14.88 19.33 -3.83
N GLU A 69 15.45 19.88 -2.76
CA GLU A 69 16.76 19.44 -2.27
C GLU A 69 16.67 18.11 -1.49
N VAL A 70 15.62 17.92 -0.70
CA VAL A 70 15.47 16.78 0.20
C VAL A 70 14.08 16.16 0.07
N TYR A 71 14.02 14.83 -0.05
CA TYR A 71 12.77 14.08 -0.02
C TYR A 71 12.34 13.82 1.43
N GLU A 72 11.13 14.27 1.77
CA GLU A 72 10.46 13.96 3.05
C GLU A 72 9.44 12.83 2.84
N PRO A 73 9.66 11.63 3.42
CA PRO A 73 8.76 10.50 3.27
C PRO A 73 7.37 10.73 3.88
N TYR A 74 6.36 10.09 3.31
CA TYR A 74 5.01 10.05 3.87
C TYR A 74 5.01 9.56 5.33
N LYS A 75 4.35 10.30 6.22
CA LYS A 75 4.13 9.96 7.62
C LYS A 75 2.66 9.61 7.83
N ILE A 76 2.40 8.51 8.53
CA ILE A 76 1.04 8.11 8.91
C ILE A 76 0.57 9.08 10.00
N PRO A 77 -0.59 9.74 9.85
CA PRO A 77 -1.15 10.56 10.91
C PRO A 77 -1.44 9.69 12.14
N GLU A 78 -1.05 10.15 13.34
CA GLU A 78 -1.42 9.53 14.61
C GLU A 78 -2.94 9.56 14.87
#